data_AF-A0A942GWL4-F1
#
_entry.id   AF-A0A942GWL4-F1
#
_cell.length_a   1.000
_cell.length_b   1.000
_cell.length_c   1.000
_cell.angle_alpha   90.00
_cell.angle_beta   90.00
_cell.angle_gamma   90.00
#
_symmetry.space_group_name_H-M   'P 1'
#
loop_
_entity.id
_entity.type
_entity.pdbx_description
1 polymer ?
#
loop_
_entity_poly.entity_id
_entity_poly.type
_entity_poly.pdbx_seq_one_letter_code
_entity_poly.pdbx_strand_id
1 'polypeptide(L)'
;MILVVTLSLLAAPPIPAWMSRPGADAVSYRRGSYNFAIHGIPRLARDMYGTGVGHAVAYEALATGRAANLESTVYDQIQRALKAPPGLPIDENVLSPVFSRRYGSLEKVFDWAHTLHFQTIDVLMHPGWAEARRDQEIERLWANYQAQPFAITGLPMNMDWLDSMPYSARFRTKFPKVNGLFWGYHWLQTSVYDMLFRVNSKDQAPQYEVLGDRYHAVELLKTNREVMPMTAELSPRFSKRFPQIANAFDNLHMLHDNVNDILASDEFTPGQKKAMIDEAIVRVLASTHQGETAGTGEAQGLHDHRHPPSQPGMGWMRGMEDDVMYMSGMGWMDMSVCSHCSVPLPEGPIWGATVSADGWTMTVRCLMCARDMAAETPGRAIIRAATEDPNRLLVLISDDEGNLSSNIPGVVFLEEMGEHPECAAWSRAFTSRAAFDRFVAEHPEFKSAEPFTLAEWQKRNAGRPMTYRKIDRPSPYIKPGGGR
;
A
#
# COMPACT_ATOMS: atom_id res chain seq x y z
N MET A 1 30.78 -33.58 -24.32
CA MET A 1 31.09 -32.49 -23.37
C MET A 1 29.82 -32.20 -22.59
N ILE A 2 29.78 -32.62 -21.32
CA ILE A 2 28.68 -32.31 -20.41
C ILE A 2 29.00 -30.94 -19.83
N LEU A 3 28.16 -29.94 -20.16
CA LEU A 3 28.27 -28.60 -19.62
C LEU A 3 27.68 -28.63 -18.20
N VAL A 4 28.54 -28.75 -17.20
CA VAL A 4 28.17 -28.55 -15.79
C VAL A 4 27.94 -27.06 -15.63
N VAL A 5 26.68 -26.65 -15.55
CA VAL A 5 26.31 -25.31 -15.08
C VAL A 5 26.59 -25.30 -13.59
N THR A 6 27.74 -24.75 -13.20
CA THR A 6 27.99 -24.33 -11.83
C THR A 6 27.08 -23.14 -11.54
N LEU A 7 25.91 -23.38 -10.94
CA LEU A 7 25.26 -22.35 -10.14
C LEU A 7 26.27 -21.99 -9.03
N SER A 8 26.75 -20.75 -9.04
CA SER A 8 27.42 -20.18 -7.88
C SER A 8 26.45 -20.23 -6.71
N LEU A 9 26.61 -21.22 -5.81
CA LEU A 9 25.97 -21.19 -4.50
C LEU A 9 26.58 -20.02 -3.73
N LEU A 10 25.95 -18.85 -3.80
CA LEU A 10 26.06 -17.90 -2.69
C LEU A 10 25.58 -18.65 -1.45
N ALA A 11 26.46 -18.82 -0.47
CA ALA A 11 26.12 -19.49 0.78
C ALA A 11 24.90 -18.79 1.39
N ALA A 12 23.86 -19.54 1.70
CA ALA A 12 22.67 -18.98 2.35
C ALA A 12 23.09 -18.21 3.60
N PRO A 13 22.52 -17.01 3.85
CA PRO A 13 22.89 -16.23 5.03
C PRO A 13 22.65 -17.07 6.30
N PRO A 14 23.55 -16.98 7.30
CA PRO A 14 23.44 -17.81 8.50
C PRO A 14 22.14 -17.50 9.25
N ILE A 15 21.46 -18.55 9.72
CA ILE A 15 20.24 -18.41 10.53
C ILE A 15 20.58 -17.68 11.85
N PRO A 16 19.96 -16.53 12.15
CA PRO A 16 20.19 -15.81 13.39
C PRO A 16 19.88 -16.64 14.64
N ALA A 17 20.75 -16.54 15.65
CA ALA A 17 20.61 -17.32 16.88
C ALA A 17 19.27 -17.12 17.61
N TRP A 18 18.61 -15.96 17.43
CA TRP A 18 17.31 -15.69 18.05
C TRP A 18 16.19 -16.61 17.52
N MET A 19 16.29 -17.07 16.27
CA MET A 19 15.29 -17.96 15.66
C MET A 19 15.28 -19.37 16.29
N SER A 20 16.36 -19.74 16.99
CA SER A 20 16.49 -21.03 17.66
C SER A 20 16.31 -20.94 19.18
N ARG A 21 16.06 -19.75 19.74
CA ARG A 21 15.91 -19.58 21.18
C ARG A 21 14.49 -19.94 21.62
N PRO A 22 14.32 -20.88 22.58
CA PRO A 22 13.02 -21.09 23.21
C PRO A 22 12.66 -19.88 24.07
N GLY A 23 11.47 -19.31 23.90
CA GLY A 23 10.97 -18.17 24.67
C GLY A 23 9.65 -17.64 24.12
N ALA A 24 8.99 -16.75 24.87
CA ALA A 24 7.82 -16.05 24.35
C ALA A 24 8.27 -15.11 23.22
N ASP A 25 7.84 -15.40 22.01
CA ASP A 25 7.99 -14.53 20.85
C ASP A 25 7.05 -13.31 20.89
N ALA A 26 6.40 -13.08 22.03
CA ALA A 26 5.49 -11.98 22.25
C ALA A 26 6.17 -10.63 22.04
N VAL A 27 5.59 -9.86 21.14
CA VAL A 27 5.96 -8.48 20.85
C VAL A 27 4.92 -7.57 21.51
N SER A 28 5.34 -6.40 21.99
CA SER A 28 4.45 -5.45 22.64
C SER A 28 4.48 -4.10 21.94
N TYR A 29 3.31 -3.48 21.81
CA TYR A 29 3.18 -2.09 21.37
C TYR A 29 4.11 -1.17 22.13
N ARG A 30 4.77 -0.25 21.42
CA ARG A 30 5.41 0.88 22.09
C ARG A 30 4.33 1.71 22.78
N ARG A 31 4.55 2.09 24.04
CA ARG A 31 3.58 2.92 24.77
C ARG A 31 3.59 4.34 24.20
N GLY A 32 2.41 4.84 23.85
CA GLY A 32 2.22 6.22 23.36
C GLY A 32 0.77 6.66 23.52
N SER A 33 0.53 7.99 23.54
CA SER A 33 -0.83 8.54 23.65
C SER A 33 -1.68 8.32 22.39
N TYR A 34 -1.05 7.91 21.28
CA TYR A 34 -1.72 7.52 20.03
C TYR A 34 -2.31 6.12 20.06
N ASN A 35 -1.85 5.24 20.96
CA ASN A 35 -2.24 3.84 20.91
C ASN A 35 -3.76 3.70 20.88
N PHE A 36 -4.25 2.91 19.94
CA PHE A 36 -5.66 2.66 19.66
C PHE A 36 -6.46 3.86 19.13
N ALA A 37 -5.79 4.92 18.63
CA ALA A 37 -6.45 6.03 17.93
C ALA A 37 -7.19 5.58 16.67
N ILE A 38 -6.88 4.40 16.11
CA ILE A 38 -7.67 3.76 15.05
C ILE A 38 -9.16 3.65 15.37
N HIS A 39 -9.54 3.57 16.65
CA HIS A 39 -10.94 3.58 17.08
C HIS A 39 -11.66 4.91 16.82
N GLY A 40 -10.96 5.96 16.40
CA GLY A 40 -11.56 7.17 15.85
C GLY A 40 -12.40 6.89 14.59
N ILE A 41 -12.15 5.79 13.89
CA ILE A 41 -12.97 5.26 12.81
C ILE A 41 -13.29 3.79 13.13
N PRO A 42 -14.39 3.49 13.86
CA PRO A 42 -14.67 2.14 14.33
C PRO A 42 -14.80 1.09 13.23
N ARG A 43 -15.31 1.47 12.05
CA ARG A 43 -15.42 0.57 10.89
C ARG A 43 -14.03 0.14 10.40
N LEU A 44 -13.10 1.09 10.25
CA LEU A 44 -11.70 0.82 9.89
C LEU A 44 -11.02 -0.07 10.92
N ALA A 45 -11.17 0.24 12.22
CA ALA A 45 -10.57 -0.58 13.27
C ALA A 45 -11.02 -2.05 13.18
N ARG A 46 -12.34 -2.28 13.03
CA ARG A 46 -12.90 -3.62 12.88
C ARG A 46 -12.40 -4.32 11.61
N ASP A 47 -12.40 -3.64 10.48
CA ASP A 47 -11.95 -4.22 9.21
C ASP A 47 -10.46 -4.61 9.30
N MET A 48 -9.62 -3.78 9.92
CA MET A 48 -8.21 -4.09 10.18
C MET A 48 -8.01 -5.25 11.17
N TYR A 49 -8.83 -5.38 12.21
CA TYR A 49 -8.75 -6.54 13.12
C TYR A 49 -9.25 -7.83 12.45
N GLY A 50 -10.20 -7.70 11.51
CA GLY A 50 -10.71 -8.82 10.72
C GLY A 50 -9.63 -9.49 9.86
N THR A 51 -8.66 -8.72 9.33
CA THR A 51 -7.59 -9.27 8.50
C THR A 51 -6.71 -10.26 9.28
N GLY A 52 -6.31 -9.91 10.51
CA GLY A 52 -5.52 -10.78 11.39
C GLY A 52 -6.26 -12.09 11.74
N VAL A 53 -7.58 -12.01 12.01
CA VAL A 53 -8.40 -13.22 12.21
C VAL A 53 -8.39 -14.11 10.98
N GLY A 54 -8.50 -13.52 9.79
CA GLY A 54 -8.46 -14.25 8.52
C GLY A 54 -7.13 -14.96 8.27
N HIS A 55 -6.01 -14.26 8.47
CA HIS A 55 -4.67 -14.85 8.37
C HIS A 55 -4.49 -15.99 9.36
N ALA A 56 -4.74 -15.76 10.65
CA ALA A 56 -4.53 -16.75 11.70
C ALA A 56 -5.32 -18.05 11.45
N VAL A 57 -6.61 -17.94 11.08
CA VAL A 57 -7.45 -19.12 10.79
C VAL A 57 -6.95 -19.90 9.57
N ALA A 58 -6.50 -19.23 8.52
CA ALA A 58 -5.95 -19.86 7.32
C ALA A 58 -4.59 -20.54 7.60
N TYR A 59 -3.70 -19.87 8.33
CA TYR A 59 -2.41 -20.42 8.75
C TYR A 59 -2.55 -21.64 9.66
N GLU A 60 -3.49 -21.60 10.59
CA GLU A 60 -3.81 -22.76 11.41
C GLU A 60 -4.31 -23.94 10.56
N ALA A 61 -5.11 -23.68 9.53
CA ALA A 61 -5.58 -24.73 8.63
C ALA A 61 -4.42 -25.35 7.82
N LEU A 62 -3.48 -24.54 7.34
CA LEU A 62 -2.25 -25.02 6.69
C LEU A 62 -1.39 -25.85 7.64
N ALA A 63 -1.21 -25.41 8.88
CA ALA A 63 -0.38 -26.11 9.87
C ALA A 63 -1.00 -27.42 10.38
N THR A 64 -2.34 -27.52 10.40
CA THR A 64 -3.07 -28.67 10.95
C THR A 64 -3.53 -29.68 9.90
N GLY A 65 -3.11 -29.53 8.64
CA GLY A 65 -3.50 -30.44 7.55
C GLY A 65 -4.95 -30.26 7.07
N ARG A 66 -5.60 -29.13 7.43
CA ARG A 66 -6.94 -28.76 6.94
C ARG A 66 -6.89 -27.89 5.68
N ALA A 67 -5.75 -27.81 5.01
CA ALA A 67 -5.55 -26.99 3.81
C ALA A 67 -6.59 -27.27 2.70
N ALA A 68 -7.03 -28.53 2.54
CA ALA A 68 -8.07 -28.89 1.56
C ALA A 68 -9.42 -28.18 1.79
N ASN A 69 -9.65 -27.66 3.01
CA ASN A 69 -10.87 -26.94 3.37
C ASN A 69 -10.75 -25.41 3.19
N LEU A 70 -9.58 -24.91 2.77
CA LEU A 70 -9.35 -23.47 2.55
C LEU A 70 -10.33 -22.89 1.56
N GLU A 71 -10.81 -23.63 0.57
CA GLU A 71 -11.78 -23.14 -0.44
C GLU A 71 -13.25 -23.41 -0.11
N SER A 72 -13.52 -23.98 1.07
CA SER A 72 -14.85 -24.39 1.53
C SER A 72 -15.12 -24.00 2.98
N THR A 73 -15.07 -24.94 3.94
CA THR A 73 -15.52 -24.69 5.31
C THR A 73 -14.64 -23.70 6.06
N VAL A 74 -13.33 -23.66 5.77
CA VAL A 74 -12.42 -22.66 6.35
C VAL A 74 -12.65 -21.29 5.72
N TYR A 75 -12.87 -21.22 4.40
CA TYR A 75 -13.28 -19.98 3.75
C TYR A 75 -14.55 -19.41 4.38
N ASP A 76 -15.59 -20.23 4.53
CA ASP A 76 -16.87 -19.80 5.09
C ASP A 76 -16.71 -19.34 6.55
N GLN A 77 -15.80 -19.97 7.31
CA GLN A 77 -15.45 -19.53 8.66
C GLN A 77 -14.81 -18.15 8.65
N ILE A 78 -13.81 -17.93 7.80
CA ILE A 78 -13.13 -16.64 7.67
C ILE A 78 -14.14 -15.57 7.24
N GLN A 79 -14.96 -15.84 6.23
CA GLN A 79 -15.98 -14.90 5.77
C GLN A 79 -16.99 -14.54 6.87
N ARG A 80 -17.40 -15.49 7.72
CA ARG A 80 -18.27 -15.17 8.87
C ARG A 80 -17.58 -14.21 9.85
N ALA A 81 -16.29 -14.41 10.12
CA ALA A 81 -15.52 -13.50 10.97
C ALA A 81 -15.37 -12.11 10.33
N LEU A 82 -15.13 -12.02 9.03
CA LEU A 82 -15.02 -10.74 8.31
C LEU A 82 -16.35 -9.97 8.23
N LYS A 83 -17.49 -10.67 8.19
CA LYS A 83 -18.82 -10.03 8.22
C LYS A 83 -19.16 -9.41 9.59
N ALA A 84 -18.53 -9.92 10.66
CA ALA A 84 -18.70 -9.42 12.02
C ALA A 84 -17.35 -9.39 12.73
N PRO A 85 -16.44 -8.46 12.34
CA PRO A 85 -15.09 -8.45 12.86
C PRO A 85 -15.07 -8.10 14.36
N PRO A 86 -14.05 -8.55 15.10
CA PRO A 86 -13.94 -8.23 16.51
C PRO A 86 -13.76 -6.72 16.72
N GLY A 87 -14.27 -6.20 17.84
CA GLY A 87 -14.14 -4.79 18.20
C GLY A 87 -12.77 -4.41 18.76
N LEU A 88 -11.94 -5.40 19.08
CA LEU A 88 -10.59 -5.26 19.64
C LEU A 88 -9.65 -6.24 18.92
N PRO A 89 -8.34 -5.93 18.86
CA PRO A 89 -7.37 -6.87 18.31
C PRO A 89 -7.37 -8.16 19.13
N ILE A 90 -7.36 -9.30 18.44
CA ILE A 90 -7.23 -10.63 19.05
C ILE A 90 -5.78 -11.07 18.84
N ASP A 91 -5.17 -11.61 19.88
CA ASP A 91 -3.85 -12.26 19.78
C ASP A 91 -3.95 -13.46 18.82
N GLU A 92 -3.21 -13.43 17.72
CA GLU A 92 -3.26 -14.44 16.68
C GLU A 92 -2.91 -15.84 17.22
N ASN A 93 -2.05 -15.93 18.25
CA ASN A 93 -1.70 -17.19 18.91
C ASN A 93 -2.91 -17.91 19.55
N VAL A 94 -3.99 -17.19 19.84
CA VAL A 94 -5.25 -17.77 20.33
C VAL A 94 -6.01 -18.47 19.20
N LEU A 95 -5.87 -17.96 17.97
CA LEU A 95 -6.55 -18.45 16.78
C LEU A 95 -5.72 -19.48 15.99
N SER A 96 -4.39 -19.37 16.05
CA SER A 96 -3.43 -20.19 15.30
C SER A 96 -2.41 -20.96 16.18
N PRO A 97 -2.82 -21.60 17.29
CA PRO A 97 -1.90 -22.12 18.29
C PRO A 97 -0.95 -23.22 17.79
N VAL A 98 -1.34 -24.02 16.78
CA VAL A 98 -0.45 -25.05 16.22
C VAL A 98 0.55 -24.40 15.27
N PHE A 99 0.10 -23.44 14.47
CA PHE A 99 0.98 -22.66 13.60
C PHE A 99 2.06 -21.95 14.41
N SER A 100 1.69 -21.18 15.43
CA SER A 100 2.64 -20.38 16.22
C SER A 100 3.64 -21.28 16.97
N ARG A 101 3.23 -22.46 17.47
CA ARG A 101 4.17 -23.42 18.06
C ARG A 101 5.17 -24.00 17.06
N ARG A 102 4.77 -24.16 15.80
CA ARG A 102 5.62 -24.77 14.77
C ARG A 102 6.53 -23.73 14.08
N TYR A 103 6.05 -22.50 13.95
CA TYR A 103 6.68 -21.42 13.19
C TYR A 103 6.83 -20.14 14.04
N GLY A 104 7.14 -20.25 15.34
CA GLY A 104 7.18 -19.10 16.26
C GLY A 104 8.14 -17.98 15.84
N SER A 105 9.26 -18.31 15.20
CA SER A 105 10.18 -17.32 14.60
C SER A 105 9.51 -16.47 13.52
N LEU A 106 8.63 -17.08 12.72
CA LEU A 106 7.85 -16.38 11.70
C LEU A 106 6.79 -15.50 12.34
N GLU A 107 6.05 -16.05 13.31
CA GLU A 107 5.02 -15.31 14.05
C GLU A 107 5.59 -14.04 14.66
N LYS A 108 6.79 -14.12 15.26
CA LYS A 108 7.50 -12.96 15.81
C LYS A 108 7.72 -11.85 14.79
N VAL A 109 8.13 -12.23 13.58
CA VAL A 109 8.43 -11.29 12.49
C VAL A 109 7.13 -10.65 11.98
N PHE A 110 6.09 -11.45 11.79
CA PHE A 110 4.75 -10.98 11.43
C PHE A 110 4.19 -10.03 12.49
N ASP A 111 4.15 -10.44 13.76
CA ASP A 111 3.64 -9.63 14.86
C ASP A 111 4.39 -8.29 14.98
N TRP A 112 5.70 -8.29 14.76
CA TRP A 112 6.47 -7.04 14.84
C TRP A 112 6.12 -6.06 13.72
N ALA A 113 6.02 -6.56 12.49
CA ALA A 113 5.68 -5.74 11.33
C ALA A 113 4.20 -5.30 11.34
N HIS A 114 3.28 -6.17 11.77
CA HIS A 114 1.88 -5.82 12.02
C HIS A 114 1.75 -4.77 13.12
N THR A 115 2.53 -4.86 14.20
CA THR A 115 2.58 -3.81 15.22
C THR A 115 3.00 -2.47 14.62
N LEU A 116 4.01 -2.44 13.74
CA LEU A 116 4.40 -1.21 13.03
C LEU A 116 3.26 -0.65 12.17
N HIS A 117 2.53 -1.50 11.43
CA HIS A 117 1.34 -1.09 10.67
C HIS A 117 0.32 -0.37 11.57
N PHE A 118 -0.13 -1.03 12.64
CA PHE A 118 -1.14 -0.48 13.53
C PHE A 118 -0.67 0.79 14.24
N GLN A 119 0.56 0.82 14.74
CA GLN A 119 1.07 2.02 15.43
C GLN A 119 1.26 3.20 14.47
N THR A 120 1.61 2.96 13.21
CA THR A 120 1.67 4.00 12.19
C THR A 120 0.28 4.60 11.93
N ILE A 121 -0.74 3.75 11.77
CA ILE A 121 -2.14 4.18 11.63
C ILE A 121 -2.59 5.00 12.86
N ASP A 122 -2.31 4.49 14.06
CA ASP A 122 -2.64 5.17 15.32
C ASP A 122 -2.00 6.57 15.42
N VAL A 123 -0.73 6.73 15.02
CA VAL A 123 -0.08 8.05 15.01
C VAL A 123 -0.74 8.99 14.01
N LEU A 124 -1.05 8.52 12.80
CA LEU A 124 -1.71 9.33 11.78
C LEU A 124 -3.15 9.70 12.17
N MET A 125 -3.81 8.85 12.95
CA MET A 125 -5.16 9.08 13.46
C MET A 125 -5.20 9.85 14.78
N HIS A 126 -4.06 10.10 15.43
CA HIS A 126 -4.05 10.80 16.72
C HIS A 126 -4.73 12.17 16.59
N PRO A 127 -5.79 12.44 17.37
CA PRO A 127 -6.49 13.70 17.32
C PRO A 127 -5.63 14.83 17.92
N GLY A 128 -5.60 15.98 17.26
CA GLY A 128 -4.97 17.19 17.82
C GLY A 128 -3.44 17.24 17.79
N TRP A 129 -2.76 16.30 17.11
CA TRP A 129 -1.34 16.45 16.81
C TRP A 129 -1.14 17.25 15.52
N ALA A 130 -0.17 18.17 15.55
CA ALA A 130 0.32 18.81 14.33
C ALA A 130 1.12 17.80 13.47
N GLU A 131 1.15 18.03 12.16
CA GLU A 131 1.82 17.15 11.19
C GLU A 131 3.29 16.88 11.54
N ALA A 132 4.05 17.92 11.90
CA ALA A 132 5.46 17.77 12.27
C ALA A 132 5.67 16.80 13.45
N ARG A 133 4.72 16.74 14.40
CA ARG A 133 4.76 15.80 15.52
C ARG A 133 4.42 14.38 15.09
N ARG A 134 3.44 14.21 14.18
CA ARG A 134 3.11 12.89 13.60
C ARG A 134 4.31 12.33 12.85
N ASP A 135 4.92 13.15 11.99
CA ASP A 135 6.13 12.79 11.25
C ASP A 135 7.25 12.36 12.21
N GLN A 136 7.55 13.16 13.23
CA GLN A 136 8.57 12.83 14.21
C GLN A 136 8.27 11.51 14.94
N GLU A 137 7.02 11.25 15.32
CA GLU A 137 6.67 10.02 16.03
C GLU A 137 6.74 8.79 15.12
N ILE A 138 6.38 8.90 13.84
CA ILE A 138 6.55 7.83 12.84
C ILE A 138 8.04 7.48 12.67
N GLU A 139 8.93 8.48 12.58
CA GLU A 139 10.38 8.23 12.52
C GLU A 139 10.90 7.54 13.80
N ARG A 140 10.32 7.87 14.96
CA ARG A 140 10.66 7.19 16.23
C ARG A 140 10.13 5.76 16.28
N LEU A 141 8.95 5.49 15.74
CA LEU A 141 8.43 4.13 15.57
C LEU A 141 9.35 3.32 14.66
N TRP A 142 9.77 3.89 13.53
CA TRP A 142 10.71 3.25 12.62
C TRP A 142 12.06 2.92 13.28
N ALA A 143 12.65 3.89 13.99
CA ALA A 143 13.90 3.67 14.70
C ALA A 143 13.79 2.57 15.77
N ASN A 144 12.64 2.49 16.46
CA ASN A 144 12.38 1.42 17.42
C ASN A 144 12.19 0.06 16.74
N TYR A 145 11.46 0.05 15.62
CA TYR A 145 11.24 -1.13 14.79
C TYR A 145 12.56 -1.75 14.31
N GLN A 146 13.40 -0.95 13.67
CA GLN A 146 14.69 -1.39 13.11
C GLN A 146 15.74 -1.79 14.16
N ALA A 147 15.58 -1.37 15.42
CA ALA A 147 16.50 -1.75 16.48
C ALA A 147 16.38 -3.24 16.89
N GLN A 148 15.35 -3.95 16.44
CA GLN A 148 15.14 -5.36 16.77
C GLN A 148 15.79 -6.29 15.74
N PRO A 149 16.36 -7.44 16.16
CA PRO A 149 17.04 -8.37 15.26
C PRO A 149 16.10 -9.16 14.32
N PHE A 150 14.79 -9.02 14.53
CA PHE A 150 13.72 -9.62 13.73
C PHE A 150 12.98 -8.57 12.87
N ALA A 151 13.53 -7.36 12.74
CA ALA A 151 12.97 -6.34 11.87
C ALA A 151 13.15 -6.70 10.39
N ILE A 152 12.07 -6.57 9.61
CA ILE A 152 12.13 -6.62 8.15
C ILE A 152 12.85 -5.37 7.64
N THR A 153 13.67 -5.52 6.61
CA THR A 153 14.43 -4.42 6.00
C THR A 153 13.51 -3.33 5.45
N GLY A 154 13.93 -2.07 5.58
CA GLY A 154 13.28 -0.92 4.93
C GLY A 154 13.82 -0.63 3.53
N LEU A 155 14.71 -1.48 3.02
CA LEU A 155 15.17 -1.37 1.64
C LEU A 155 14.10 -1.93 0.70
N PRO A 156 13.93 -1.32 -0.49
CA PRO A 156 13.05 -1.90 -1.51
C PRO A 156 13.65 -3.24 -1.93
N MET A 157 12.94 -4.35 -1.78
CA MET A 157 13.42 -5.65 -2.25
C MET A 157 12.97 -5.90 -3.68
N ASN A 158 13.72 -6.72 -4.41
CA ASN A 158 13.30 -7.18 -5.72
C ASN A 158 12.18 -8.23 -5.59
N MET A 159 10.95 -7.77 -5.82
CA MET A 159 9.73 -8.57 -5.77
C MET A 159 9.66 -9.58 -6.92
N ASP A 160 10.26 -9.29 -8.08
CA ASP A 160 10.39 -10.29 -9.15
C ASP A 160 11.24 -11.48 -8.69
N TRP A 161 12.37 -11.21 -8.04
CA TRP A 161 13.23 -12.26 -7.50
C TRP A 161 12.50 -13.07 -6.42
N LEU A 162 11.81 -12.41 -5.49
CA LEU A 162 11.05 -13.08 -4.42
C LEU A 162 9.83 -13.88 -4.94
N ASP A 163 9.21 -13.48 -6.04
CA ASP A 163 8.14 -14.21 -6.76
C ASP A 163 8.70 -15.18 -7.84
N SER A 164 10.03 -15.35 -7.92
CA SER A 164 10.68 -16.28 -8.87
C SER A 164 11.06 -17.64 -8.25
N MET A 165 10.84 -17.81 -6.93
CA MET A 165 11.17 -19.04 -6.22
C MET A 165 10.49 -20.27 -6.85
N PRO A 166 11.07 -21.47 -6.80
CA PRO A 166 10.49 -22.67 -7.42
C PRO A 166 9.08 -23.05 -6.94
N TYR A 167 8.70 -22.55 -5.76
CA TYR A 167 7.39 -22.76 -5.16
C TYR A 167 6.39 -21.63 -5.42
N SER A 168 6.79 -20.54 -6.07
CA SER A 168 5.96 -19.35 -6.22
C SER A 168 4.64 -19.66 -6.91
N ALA A 169 3.60 -18.92 -6.54
CA ALA A 169 2.23 -19.04 -7.03
C ALA A 169 1.44 -20.29 -6.62
N ARG A 170 2.03 -21.24 -5.87
CA ARG A 170 1.33 -22.47 -5.47
C ARG A 170 0.06 -22.20 -4.68
N PHE A 171 0.11 -21.28 -3.72
CA PHE A 171 -1.03 -20.94 -2.88
C PHE A 171 -2.14 -20.26 -3.69
N ARG A 172 -1.82 -19.20 -4.45
CA ARG A 172 -2.80 -18.49 -5.28
C ARG A 172 -3.45 -19.36 -6.35
N THR A 173 -2.72 -20.37 -6.84
CA THR A 173 -3.24 -21.36 -7.79
C THR A 173 -4.17 -22.39 -7.12
N LYS A 174 -3.79 -22.90 -5.94
CA LYS A 174 -4.52 -23.97 -5.25
C LYS A 174 -5.71 -23.47 -4.44
N PHE A 175 -5.61 -22.26 -3.89
CA PHE A 175 -6.58 -21.66 -2.97
C PHE A 175 -6.95 -20.22 -3.41
N PRO A 176 -7.56 -20.04 -4.59
CA PRO A 176 -7.83 -18.71 -5.16
C PRO A 176 -8.80 -17.86 -4.35
N LYS A 177 -9.78 -18.44 -3.62
CA LYS A 177 -10.70 -17.64 -2.80
C LYS A 177 -10.01 -17.09 -1.57
N VAL A 178 -9.25 -17.91 -0.85
CA VAL A 178 -8.50 -17.42 0.33
C VAL A 178 -7.40 -16.47 -0.09
N ASN A 179 -6.73 -16.73 -1.21
CA ASN A 179 -5.78 -15.78 -1.78
C ASN A 179 -6.44 -14.44 -2.11
N GLY A 180 -7.67 -14.45 -2.64
CA GLY A 180 -8.45 -13.22 -2.84
C GLY A 180 -8.70 -12.44 -1.55
N LEU A 181 -8.99 -13.14 -0.45
CA LEU A 181 -9.11 -12.50 0.87
C LEU A 181 -7.80 -11.84 1.30
N PHE A 182 -6.67 -12.55 1.19
CA PHE A 182 -5.35 -12.00 1.54
C PHE A 182 -4.99 -10.78 0.70
N TRP A 183 -5.26 -10.84 -0.61
CA TRP A 183 -5.10 -9.68 -1.48
C TRP A 183 -5.94 -8.51 -1.00
N GLY A 184 -7.21 -8.74 -0.66
CA GLY A 184 -8.10 -7.73 -0.09
C GLY A 184 -7.58 -7.14 1.22
N TYR A 185 -7.02 -7.96 2.11
CA TYR A 185 -6.42 -7.51 3.37
C TYR A 185 -5.25 -6.57 3.12
N HIS A 186 -4.32 -6.96 2.25
CA HIS A 186 -3.16 -6.16 1.90
C HIS A 186 -3.58 -4.87 1.18
N TRP A 187 -4.58 -4.92 0.31
CA TRP A 187 -5.18 -3.73 -0.29
C TRP A 187 -5.72 -2.75 0.77
N LEU A 188 -6.45 -3.24 1.79
CA LEU A 188 -6.94 -2.40 2.89
C LEU A 188 -5.76 -1.82 3.69
N GLN A 189 -4.81 -2.66 4.09
CA GLN A 189 -3.65 -2.26 4.89
C GLN A 189 -2.77 -1.20 4.20
N THR A 190 -2.77 -1.15 2.86
CA THR A 190 -1.95 -0.22 2.08
C THR A 190 -2.71 0.99 1.55
N SER A 191 -4.02 0.90 1.29
CA SER A 191 -4.84 2.01 0.76
C SER A 191 -5.21 3.08 1.78
N VAL A 192 -5.12 2.77 3.08
CA VAL A 192 -5.54 3.69 4.15
C VAL A 192 -4.53 4.81 4.41
N TYR A 193 -3.25 4.67 4.04
CA TYR A 193 -2.24 5.64 4.47
C TYR A 193 -2.43 7.03 3.85
N ASP A 194 -2.72 7.14 2.55
CA ASP A 194 -2.94 8.45 1.91
C ASP A 194 -4.25 9.12 2.37
N MET A 195 -5.22 8.32 2.83
CA MET A 195 -6.44 8.80 3.49
C MET A 195 -6.12 9.46 4.84
N LEU A 196 -5.12 8.97 5.55
CA LEU A 196 -4.75 9.44 6.89
C LEU A 196 -3.66 10.53 6.85
N PHE A 197 -2.73 10.43 5.90
CA PHE A 197 -1.53 11.25 5.84
C PHE A 197 -1.82 12.70 5.46
N ARG A 198 -1.46 13.62 6.38
CA ARG A 198 -1.75 15.06 6.31
C ARG A 198 -3.23 15.41 6.19
N VAL A 199 -4.10 14.54 6.69
CA VAL A 199 -5.54 14.75 6.73
C VAL A 199 -5.97 14.95 8.18
N ASN A 200 -6.79 15.98 8.42
CA ASN A 200 -7.38 16.20 9.74
C ASN A 200 -8.29 15.04 10.12
N SER A 201 -8.29 14.65 11.39
CA SER A 201 -9.05 13.48 11.89
C SER A 201 -10.54 13.52 11.53
N LYS A 202 -11.16 14.71 11.54
CA LYS A 202 -12.57 14.89 11.11
C LYS A 202 -12.85 14.56 9.64
N ASP A 203 -11.83 14.64 8.78
CA ASP A 203 -11.92 14.47 7.34
C ASP A 203 -11.46 13.05 6.91
N GLN A 204 -10.97 12.23 7.84
CA GLN A 204 -10.53 10.86 7.58
C GLN A 204 -11.73 9.89 7.46
N ALA A 205 -12.73 10.01 8.34
CA ALA A 205 -13.88 9.10 8.35
C ALA A 205 -14.70 9.13 7.04
N PRO A 206 -15.04 10.30 6.44
CA PRO A 206 -15.77 10.35 5.18
C PRO A 206 -15.03 9.66 4.01
N GLN A 207 -13.70 9.76 3.98
CA GLN A 207 -12.90 9.05 2.98
C GLN A 207 -12.93 7.54 3.20
N TYR A 208 -12.92 7.11 4.47
CA TYR A 208 -12.99 5.69 4.78
C TYR A 208 -14.33 5.08 4.38
N GLU A 209 -15.43 5.81 4.38
CA GLU A 209 -16.70 5.28 3.86
C GLU A 209 -16.57 4.88 2.38
N VAL A 210 -15.88 5.67 1.56
CA VAL A 210 -15.64 5.33 0.14
C VAL A 210 -14.70 4.12 0.01
N LEU A 211 -13.57 4.13 0.73
CA LEU A 211 -12.59 3.04 0.67
C LEU A 211 -13.14 1.73 1.25
N GLY A 212 -13.85 1.81 2.37
CA GLY A 212 -14.49 0.70 3.06
C GLY A 212 -15.60 0.08 2.21
N ASP A 213 -16.42 0.90 1.54
CA ASP A 213 -17.42 0.37 0.62
C ASP A 213 -16.77 -0.35 -0.57
N ARG A 214 -15.66 0.18 -1.11
CA ARG A 214 -14.90 -0.52 -2.15
C ARG A 214 -14.28 -1.82 -1.65
N TYR A 215 -13.72 -1.82 -0.44
CA TYR A 215 -13.15 -2.98 0.22
C TYR A 215 -14.17 -4.11 0.31
N HIS A 216 -15.33 -3.84 0.91
CA HIS A 216 -16.37 -4.84 1.12
C HIS A 216 -17.07 -5.28 -0.16
N ALA A 217 -17.31 -4.37 -1.11
CA ALA A 217 -18.07 -4.68 -2.32
C ALA A 217 -17.25 -5.42 -3.39
N VAL A 218 -15.93 -5.15 -3.45
CA VAL A 218 -15.09 -5.64 -4.55
C VAL A 218 -13.81 -6.27 -4.03
N GLU A 219 -12.96 -5.49 -3.36
CA GLU A 219 -11.55 -5.87 -3.19
C GLU A 219 -11.36 -7.06 -2.25
N LEU A 220 -12.19 -7.20 -1.21
CA LEU A 220 -12.14 -8.29 -0.26
C LEU A 220 -12.36 -9.66 -0.92
N LEU A 221 -13.24 -9.75 -1.92
CA LEU A 221 -13.67 -11.04 -2.49
C LEU A 221 -13.08 -11.29 -3.89
N LYS A 222 -12.20 -10.42 -4.36
CA LYS A 222 -11.68 -10.46 -5.73
C LYS A 222 -10.58 -11.51 -5.86
N THR A 223 -10.84 -12.56 -6.65
CA THR A 223 -9.92 -13.70 -6.81
C THR A 223 -9.01 -13.59 -8.03
N ASN A 224 -9.19 -12.56 -8.86
CA ASN A 224 -8.60 -12.48 -10.19
C ASN A 224 -7.43 -11.48 -10.26
N ARG A 225 -6.78 -11.22 -9.12
CA ARG A 225 -5.61 -10.36 -8.97
C ARG A 225 -4.33 -11.15 -9.22
N GLU A 226 -3.34 -10.49 -9.82
CA GLU A 226 -2.16 -11.17 -10.37
C GLU A 226 -0.94 -11.12 -9.45
N VAL A 227 -0.79 -9.99 -8.75
CA VAL A 227 0.30 -9.71 -7.81
C VAL A 227 -0.26 -8.87 -6.66
N MET A 228 0.35 -8.97 -5.49
CA MET A 228 0.00 -8.13 -4.33
C MET A 228 0.23 -6.66 -4.67
N PRO A 229 -0.65 -5.74 -4.19
CA PRO A 229 -0.47 -4.33 -4.40
C PRO A 229 0.70 -3.83 -3.53
N MET A 230 1.51 -2.94 -4.10
CA MET A 230 2.58 -2.28 -3.35
C MET A 230 2.05 -1.04 -2.64
N THR A 231 2.67 -0.66 -1.52
CA THR A 231 2.21 0.47 -0.70
C THR A 231 2.27 1.78 -1.48
N ALA A 232 3.30 1.99 -2.31
CA ALA A 232 3.40 3.18 -3.16
C ALA A 232 2.37 3.21 -4.31
N GLU A 233 1.78 2.07 -4.70
CA GLU A 233 0.67 2.06 -5.68
C GLU A 233 -0.61 2.65 -5.09
N LEU A 234 -0.91 2.33 -3.82
CA LEU A 234 -2.19 2.71 -3.21
C LEU A 234 -2.09 3.94 -2.32
N SER A 235 -0.91 4.22 -1.77
CA SER A 235 -0.61 5.38 -0.92
C SER A 235 0.72 6.03 -1.30
N PRO A 236 0.81 6.66 -2.50
CA PRO A 236 2.04 7.26 -3.00
C PRO A 236 2.53 8.44 -2.15
N ARG A 237 1.64 9.24 -1.53
CA ARG A 237 2.08 10.40 -0.72
C ARG A 237 2.74 9.95 0.57
N PHE A 238 2.16 8.95 1.24
CA PHE A 238 2.77 8.32 2.41
C PHE A 238 4.10 7.66 2.06
N SER A 239 4.13 6.86 1.00
CA SER A 239 5.34 6.13 0.58
C SER A 239 6.49 7.07 0.21
N LYS A 240 6.19 8.19 -0.45
CA LYS A 240 7.19 9.22 -0.72
C LYS A 240 7.77 9.84 0.54
N ARG A 241 6.98 9.95 1.62
CA ARG A 241 7.43 10.53 2.90
C ARG A 241 8.18 9.53 3.78
N PHE A 242 7.73 8.27 3.81
CA PHE A 242 8.28 7.21 4.66
C PHE A 242 8.59 5.96 3.83
N PRO A 243 9.47 6.05 2.82
CA PRO A 243 9.71 4.97 1.87
C PRO A 243 10.21 3.69 2.55
N GLN A 244 11.00 3.83 3.61
CA GLN A 244 11.51 2.71 4.38
C GLN A 244 10.42 1.92 5.10
N ILE A 245 9.35 2.59 5.53
CA ILE A 245 8.21 1.93 6.17
C ILE A 245 7.33 1.26 5.11
N ALA A 246 7.06 1.95 4.00
CA ALA A 246 6.34 1.38 2.85
C ALA A 246 7.04 0.10 2.32
N ASN A 247 8.36 0.15 2.14
CA ASN A 247 9.15 -1.02 1.73
C ASN A 247 9.04 -2.16 2.75
N ALA A 248 9.12 -1.88 4.06
CA ALA A 248 9.01 -2.93 5.07
C ALA A 248 7.63 -3.62 5.05
N PHE A 249 6.57 -2.89 4.73
CA PHE A 249 5.22 -3.45 4.53
C PHE A 249 5.14 -4.31 3.27
N ASP A 250 5.69 -3.84 2.15
CA ASP A 250 5.69 -4.62 0.91
C ASP A 250 6.54 -5.90 1.04
N ASN A 251 7.68 -5.81 1.73
CA ASN A 251 8.54 -6.95 2.06
C ASN A 251 7.82 -7.94 2.99
N LEU A 252 7.00 -7.46 3.93
CA LEU A 252 6.13 -8.30 4.77
C LEU A 252 5.09 -9.04 3.92
N HIS A 253 4.39 -8.35 3.02
CA HIS A 253 3.38 -8.96 2.16
C HIS A 253 4.00 -10.04 1.25
N MET A 254 5.21 -9.80 0.73
CA MET A 254 5.94 -10.79 -0.04
C MET A 254 6.38 -12.00 0.83
N LEU A 255 6.74 -11.77 2.09
CA LEU A 255 7.01 -12.88 3.03
C LEU A 255 5.75 -13.72 3.27
N HIS A 256 4.57 -13.11 3.41
CA HIS A 256 3.31 -13.84 3.49
C HIS A 256 3.10 -14.73 2.26
N ASP A 257 3.29 -14.21 1.05
CA ASP A 257 3.15 -14.97 -0.20
C ASP A 257 4.12 -16.15 -0.27
N ASN A 258 5.41 -15.91 0.02
CA ASN A 258 6.43 -16.96 0.05
C ASN A 258 6.09 -18.07 1.05
N VAL A 259 5.66 -17.71 2.27
CA VAL A 259 5.25 -18.68 3.30
C VAL A 259 4.01 -19.46 2.86
N ASN A 260 3.01 -18.77 2.34
CA ASN A 260 1.78 -19.38 1.83
C ASN A 260 2.09 -20.44 0.77
N ASP A 261 2.96 -20.11 -0.18
CA ASP A 261 3.40 -20.99 -1.25
C ASP A 261 4.17 -22.22 -0.74
N ILE A 262 5.09 -22.03 0.20
CA ILE A 262 5.81 -23.13 0.86
C ILE A 262 4.84 -24.07 1.59
N LEU A 263 3.88 -23.51 2.32
CA LEU A 263 2.91 -24.29 3.10
C LEU A 263 1.90 -25.03 2.21
N ALA A 264 1.47 -24.42 1.10
CA ALA A 264 0.56 -25.03 0.12
C ALA A 264 1.20 -26.14 -0.72
N SER A 265 2.54 -26.16 -0.81
CA SER A 265 3.30 -27.14 -1.58
C SER A 265 3.17 -28.56 -1.03
N ASP A 266 2.84 -29.52 -1.89
CA ASP A 266 2.79 -30.95 -1.53
C ASP A 266 4.17 -31.65 -1.69
N GLU A 267 5.17 -30.95 -2.24
CA GLU A 267 6.51 -31.51 -2.52
C GLU A 267 7.43 -31.54 -1.30
N PHE A 268 7.10 -30.78 -0.26
CA PHE A 268 7.99 -30.57 0.88
C PHE A 268 7.45 -31.29 2.12
N THR A 269 8.33 -32.05 2.77
CA THR A 269 8.07 -32.57 4.13
C THR A 269 7.91 -31.42 5.12
N PRO A 270 7.26 -31.65 6.29
CA PRO A 270 7.14 -30.61 7.31
C PRO A 270 8.47 -29.98 7.74
N GLY A 271 9.54 -30.78 7.81
CA GLY A 271 10.90 -30.29 8.13
C GLY A 271 11.47 -29.40 7.04
N GLN A 272 11.30 -29.76 5.76
CA GLN A 272 11.71 -28.94 4.63
C GLN A 272 10.93 -27.62 4.58
N LYS A 273 9.60 -27.66 4.78
CA LYS A 273 8.78 -26.45 4.86
C LYS A 273 9.30 -25.50 5.94
N LYS A 274 9.62 -26.01 7.13
CA LYS A 274 10.18 -25.20 8.21
C LYS A 274 11.51 -24.56 7.80
N ALA A 275 12.45 -25.34 7.27
CA ALA A 275 13.75 -24.83 6.84
C ALA A 275 13.62 -23.72 5.78
N MET A 276 12.73 -23.92 4.80
CA MET A 276 12.47 -22.94 3.75
C MET A 276 11.78 -21.67 4.27
N ILE A 277 10.90 -21.80 5.26
CA ILE A 277 10.30 -20.64 5.95
C ILE A 277 11.38 -19.89 6.75
N ASP A 278 12.27 -20.61 7.45
CA ASP A 278 13.38 -19.99 8.17
C ASP A 278 14.28 -19.21 7.18
N GLU A 279 14.57 -19.78 6.01
CA GLU A 279 15.29 -19.06 4.94
C GLU A 279 14.52 -17.85 4.40
N ALA A 280 13.21 -17.95 4.19
CA ALA A 280 12.37 -16.85 3.73
C ALA A 280 12.39 -15.68 4.72
N ILE A 281 12.34 -15.96 6.03
CA ILE A 281 12.52 -14.95 7.07
C ILE A 281 13.88 -14.27 6.90
N VAL A 282 14.96 -15.05 6.87
CA VAL A 282 16.33 -14.51 6.78
C VAL A 282 16.49 -13.61 5.56
N ARG A 283 15.89 -13.94 4.41
CA ARG A 283 15.96 -13.11 3.19
C ARG A 283 15.42 -11.70 3.38
N VAL A 284 14.45 -11.47 4.27
CA VAL A 284 13.82 -10.15 4.42
C VAL A 284 14.32 -9.38 5.65
N LEU A 285 15.16 -9.98 6.49
CA LEU A 285 15.65 -9.33 7.71
C LEU A 285 16.60 -8.17 7.39
N ALA A 286 16.47 -7.07 8.14
CA ALA A 286 17.37 -5.92 8.05
C ALA A 286 18.85 -6.31 8.24
N SER A 287 19.14 -7.30 9.09
CA SER A 287 20.50 -7.80 9.32
C SER A 287 21.13 -8.43 8.08
N THR A 288 20.32 -9.03 7.20
CA THR A 288 20.81 -9.67 5.97
C THR A 288 21.27 -8.62 4.96
N HIS A 289 20.69 -7.43 5.00
CA HIS A 289 21.00 -6.32 4.10
C HIS A 289 21.84 -5.22 4.75
N GLN A 290 22.60 -5.58 5.80
CA GLN A 290 23.41 -4.60 6.51
C GLN A 290 24.52 -4.05 5.59
N GLY A 291 24.54 -2.72 5.41
CA GLY A 291 25.51 -2.04 4.56
C GLY A 291 25.02 -1.78 3.13
N GLU A 292 23.86 -2.34 2.76
CA GLU A 292 23.21 -2.09 1.48
C GLU A 292 22.52 -0.73 1.45
N THR A 293 22.29 -0.20 0.23
CA THR A 293 21.69 1.13 0.03
C THR A 293 20.53 1.06 -0.97
N ALA A 294 19.42 1.74 -0.67
CA ALA A 294 18.30 1.86 -1.60
C ALA A 294 18.73 2.53 -2.91
N GLY A 295 18.20 2.06 -4.03
CA GLY A 295 18.57 2.50 -5.38
C GLY A 295 19.81 1.81 -5.95
N THR A 296 20.45 0.90 -5.21
CA THR A 296 21.65 0.15 -5.66
C THR A 296 21.38 -1.35 -5.69
N GLY A 297 22.27 -2.13 -6.29
CA GLY A 297 22.18 -3.59 -6.26
C GLY A 297 22.48 -4.26 -7.60
N GLU A 298 22.74 -5.56 -7.52
CA GLU A 298 22.90 -6.41 -8.70
C GLU A 298 21.54 -6.86 -9.20
N ALA A 299 21.27 -6.67 -10.50
CA ALA A 299 20.00 -7.05 -11.09
C ALA A 299 19.68 -8.54 -10.83
N GLN A 300 18.41 -8.81 -10.50
CA GLN A 300 17.89 -10.18 -10.31
C GLN A 300 18.51 -10.95 -9.13
N GLY A 301 19.01 -10.24 -8.12
CA GLY A 301 19.54 -10.83 -6.88
C GLY A 301 18.74 -10.48 -5.63
N LEU A 302 19.07 -11.14 -4.52
CA LEU A 302 18.55 -10.83 -3.18
C LEU A 302 18.86 -9.39 -2.74
N HIS A 303 20.04 -8.90 -3.12
CA HIS A 303 20.52 -7.54 -2.81
C HIS A 303 20.26 -6.55 -3.96
N ASP A 304 19.28 -6.85 -4.82
CA ASP A 304 18.76 -5.88 -5.77
C ASP A 304 17.79 -4.93 -5.05
N HIS A 305 18.32 -3.77 -4.65
CA HIS A 305 17.58 -2.71 -3.96
C HIS A 305 17.25 -1.53 -4.85
N ARG A 306 17.18 -1.76 -6.17
CA ARG A 306 16.72 -0.75 -7.12
C ARG A 306 15.22 -0.52 -6.95
N HIS A 307 14.79 0.69 -7.23
CA HIS A 307 13.39 1.10 -7.22
C HIS A 307 13.16 2.13 -8.34
N PRO A 308 11.91 2.35 -8.76
CA PRO A 308 11.59 3.42 -9.69
C PRO A 308 12.02 4.79 -9.11
N PRO A 309 12.74 5.63 -9.86
CA PRO A 309 13.12 6.97 -9.41
C PRO A 309 11.90 7.79 -8.94
N SER A 310 10.76 7.66 -9.61
CA SER A 310 9.53 8.40 -9.31
C SER A 310 8.73 7.87 -8.11
N GLN A 311 8.98 6.62 -7.69
CA GLN A 311 8.22 5.93 -6.64
C GLN A 311 9.15 5.35 -5.56
N PRO A 312 9.77 6.20 -4.73
CA PRO A 312 10.47 5.70 -3.55
C PRO A 312 9.47 5.01 -2.61
N GLY A 313 9.89 3.87 -2.03
CA GLY A 313 8.99 3.03 -1.23
C GLY A 313 8.34 1.89 -2.02
N MET A 314 8.96 1.46 -3.12
CA MET A 314 8.54 0.33 -3.93
C MET A 314 9.75 -0.50 -4.40
N GLY A 315 9.64 -1.83 -4.30
CA GLY A 315 10.59 -2.80 -4.81
C GLY A 315 10.62 -2.94 -6.34
N TRP A 316 11.65 -3.62 -6.87
CA TRP A 316 11.68 -3.96 -8.29
C TRP A 316 10.63 -5.04 -8.63
N MET A 317 9.72 -4.76 -9.56
CA MET A 317 8.63 -5.67 -9.95
C MET A 317 8.95 -6.44 -11.25
N ARG A 318 8.26 -7.55 -11.48
CA ARG A 318 8.46 -8.38 -12.68
C ARG A 318 8.18 -7.60 -13.95
N GLY A 319 9.16 -7.60 -14.85
CA GLY A 319 9.08 -6.95 -16.16
C GLY A 319 9.07 -5.41 -16.11
N MET A 320 9.26 -4.82 -14.93
CA MET A 320 9.33 -3.38 -14.76
C MET A 320 10.54 -2.80 -15.50
N GLU A 321 10.35 -1.61 -16.08
CA GLU A 321 11.42 -0.71 -16.54
C GLU A 321 11.44 0.50 -15.60
N ASP A 322 12.50 1.32 -15.63
CA ASP A 322 12.77 2.43 -14.70
C ASP A 322 11.54 3.00 -13.98
N ASP A 323 10.63 3.68 -14.69
CA ASP A 323 9.37 4.20 -14.12
C ASP A 323 8.11 3.55 -14.73
N VAL A 324 8.26 2.49 -15.54
CA VAL A 324 7.15 1.79 -16.18
C VAL A 324 6.89 0.47 -15.47
N MET A 325 5.73 0.36 -14.82
CA MET A 325 5.36 -0.81 -14.04
C MET A 325 3.97 -1.34 -14.38
N TYR A 326 3.76 -2.62 -14.12
CA TYR A 326 2.46 -3.26 -14.22
C TYR A 326 1.71 -3.17 -12.89
N MET A 327 0.52 -2.58 -12.90
CA MET A 327 -0.38 -2.51 -11.74
C MET A 327 -1.59 -3.41 -11.97
N SER A 328 -1.85 -4.34 -11.04
CA SER A 328 -2.93 -5.32 -11.21
C SER A 328 -4.28 -4.62 -11.39
N GLY A 329 -4.97 -4.90 -12.50
CA GLY A 329 -6.25 -4.29 -12.86
C GLY A 329 -6.16 -2.97 -13.63
N MET A 330 -5.02 -2.29 -13.63
CA MET A 330 -4.80 -1.07 -14.42
C MET A 330 -3.95 -1.32 -15.67
N GLY A 331 -3.02 -2.27 -15.62
CA GLY A 331 -2.09 -2.56 -16.71
C GLY A 331 -0.76 -1.83 -16.55
N TRP A 332 -0.04 -1.66 -17.64
CA TRP A 332 1.26 -0.97 -17.65
C TRP A 332 1.09 0.55 -17.65
N MET A 333 1.80 1.20 -16.73
CA MET A 333 1.71 2.64 -16.47
C MET A 333 3.11 3.22 -16.29
N ASP A 334 3.31 4.44 -16.78
CA ASP A 334 4.49 5.26 -16.46
C ASP A 334 4.18 6.10 -15.21
N MET A 335 4.89 5.80 -14.12
CA MET A 335 4.70 6.38 -12.81
C MET A 335 5.46 7.70 -12.62
N SER A 336 6.34 8.06 -13.57
CA SER A 336 7.09 9.32 -13.57
C SER A 336 6.29 10.49 -14.12
N VAL A 337 5.18 10.22 -14.79
CA VAL A 337 4.35 11.23 -15.45
C VAL A 337 2.96 11.33 -14.80
N CYS A 338 2.33 12.49 -14.98
CA CYS A 338 0.95 12.70 -14.62
C CYS A 338 0.08 11.66 -15.32
N SER A 339 -0.69 10.87 -14.56
CA SER A 339 -1.52 9.80 -15.13
C SER A 339 -2.50 10.34 -16.17
N HIS A 340 -2.91 11.61 -16.02
CA HIS A 340 -3.87 12.28 -16.89
C HIS A 340 -3.28 12.83 -18.20
N CYS A 341 -2.21 13.62 -18.12
CA CYS A 341 -1.69 14.39 -19.28
C CYS A 341 -0.30 13.94 -19.76
N SER A 342 0.29 12.92 -19.11
CA SER A 342 1.63 12.39 -19.41
C SER A 342 2.79 13.39 -19.34
N VAL A 343 2.58 14.57 -18.75
CA VAL A 343 3.66 15.50 -18.39
C VAL A 343 4.40 14.91 -17.18
N PRO A 344 5.75 14.95 -17.13
CA PRO A 344 6.51 14.51 -15.96
C PRO A 344 5.94 15.06 -14.65
N LEU A 345 5.94 14.29 -13.57
CA LEU A 345 5.55 14.76 -12.24
C LEU A 345 6.66 15.66 -11.68
N PRO A 346 6.32 16.73 -10.96
CA PRO A 346 7.32 17.61 -10.39
C PRO A 346 8.07 16.89 -9.26
N GLU A 347 9.36 17.19 -9.12
CA GLU A 347 10.12 16.80 -7.95
C GLU A 347 9.62 17.57 -6.71
N GLY A 348 9.68 16.94 -5.54
CA GLY A 348 9.31 17.55 -4.26
C GLY A 348 7.95 17.13 -3.68
N PRO A 349 7.63 17.60 -2.45
CA PRO A 349 6.63 16.94 -1.61
C PRO A 349 5.18 17.43 -1.75
N ILE A 350 4.89 18.52 -2.48
CA ILE A 350 3.60 19.25 -2.33
C ILE A 350 2.95 19.69 -3.66
N TRP A 351 3.55 19.43 -4.83
CA TRP A 351 2.97 19.88 -6.08
C TRP A 351 2.22 18.74 -6.79
N GLY A 352 0.90 18.79 -6.74
CA GLY A 352 0.01 17.84 -7.39
C GLY A 352 -1.23 17.50 -6.59
N ALA A 353 -1.93 16.47 -7.04
CA ALA A 353 -3.05 15.84 -6.37
C ALA A 353 -2.98 14.32 -6.53
N THR A 354 -3.67 13.60 -5.67
CA THR A 354 -3.95 12.18 -5.87
C THR A 354 -5.44 11.98 -6.09
N VAL A 355 -5.79 11.02 -6.93
CA VAL A 355 -7.18 10.55 -7.06
C VAL A 355 -7.22 9.08 -6.69
N SER A 356 -8.09 8.72 -5.76
CA SER A 356 -8.42 7.33 -5.48
C SER A 356 -9.82 7.02 -5.98
N ALA A 357 -9.94 6.04 -6.86
CA ALA A 357 -11.22 5.54 -7.34
C ALA A 357 -11.05 4.08 -7.77
N ASP A 358 -12.13 3.30 -7.80
CA ASP A 358 -12.12 1.94 -8.35
C ASP A 358 -11.01 0.99 -7.82
N GLY A 359 -10.57 1.20 -6.58
CA GLY A 359 -9.55 0.37 -5.95
C GLY A 359 -8.10 0.74 -6.30
N TRP A 360 -7.86 1.86 -6.98
CA TRP A 360 -6.53 2.37 -7.30
C TRP A 360 -6.34 3.79 -6.77
N THR A 361 -5.08 4.23 -6.67
CA THR A 361 -4.71 5.63 -6.40
C THR A 361 -3.71 6.10 -7.45
N MET A 362 -3.96 7.25 -8.07
CA MET A 362 -3.10 7.83 -9.11
C MET A 362 -2.63 9.22 -8.72
N THR A 363 -1.39 9.55 -9.09
CA THR A 363 -0.83 10.89 -8.89
C THR A 363 -1.00 11.72 -10.16
N VAL A 364 -1.49 12.95 -10.00
CA VAL A 364 -1.67 13.92 -11.07
C VAL A 364 -1.04 15.26 -10.73
N ARG A 365 -0.62 15.98 -11.75
CA ARG A 365 0.17 17.22 -11.61
C ARG A 365 -0.66 18.43 -11.16
N CYS A 366 -1.97 18.47 -11.45
CA CYS A 366 -2.83 19.60 -11.08
C CYS A 366 -4.26 19.18 -10.72
N LEU A 367 -5.01 20.12 -10.14
CA LEU A 367 -6.39 19.90 -9.70
C LEU A 367 -7.36 19.67 -10.85
N MET A 368 -7.16 20.34 -11.98
CA MET A 368 -7.95 20.10 -13.20
C MET A 368 -7.84 18.64 -13.65
N CYS A 369 -6.61 18.11 -13.74
CA CYS A 369 -6.37 16.70 -14.06
C CYS A 369 -7.06 15.76 -13.06
N ALA A 370 -7.04 16.12 -11.77
CA ALA A 370 -7.69 15.33 -10.73
C ALA A 370 -9.21 15.31 -10.86
N ARG A 371 -9.83 16.48 -11.15
CA ARG A 371 -11.27 16.61 -11.40
C ARG A 371 -11.69 15.79 -12.60
N ASP A 372 -11.02 15.97 -13.72
CA ASP A 372 -11.39 15.34 -14.98
C ASP A 372 -11.23 13.82 -14.86
N MET A 373 -10.18 13.35 -14.19
CA MET A 373 -9.97 11.93 -13.89
C MET A 373 -10.98 11.32 -12.93
N ALA A 374 -11.40 12.06 -11.90
CA ALA A 374 -12.50 11.63 -11.04
C ALA A 374 -13.82 11.54 -11.82
N ALA A 375 -14.10 12.48 -12.72
CA ALA A 375 -15.33 12.51 -13.51
C ALA A 375 -15.41 11.40 -14.57
N GLU A 376 -14.29 10.86 -15.03
CA GLU A 376 -14.23 9.73 -15.95
C GLU A 376 -14.40 8.37 -15.28
N THR A 377 -14.19 8.30 -13.96
CA THR A 377 -14.26 7.04 -13.23
C THR A 377 -15.67 6.84 -12.68
N PRO A 378 -16.40 5.78 -13.08
CA PRO A 378 -17.75 5.54 -12.56
C PRO A 378 -17.77 5.42 -11.03
N GLY A 379 -18.73 6.10 -10.39
CA GLY A 379 -18.95 6.04 -8.94
C GLY A 379 -18.12 7.05 -8.14
N ARG A 380 -17.93 6.75 -6.85
CA ARG A 380 -17.27 7.66 -5.90
C ARG A 380 -15.75 7.65 -6.05
N ALA A 381 -15.17 8.84 -5.99
CA ALA A 381 -13.74 9.11 -6.04
C ALA A 381 -13.33 10.06 -4.90
N ILE A 382 -12.06 9.96 -4.50
CA ILE A 382 -11.44 10.87 -3.52
C ILE A 382 -10.31 11.62 -4.20
N ILE A 383 -10.38 12.95 -4.23
CA ILE A 383 -9.28 13.82 -4.64
C ILE A 383 -8.60 14.38 -3.41
N ARG A 384 -7.28 14.31 -3.35
CA ARG A 384 -6.47 14.94 -2.29
C ARG A 384 -5.47 15.88 -2.91
N ALA A 385 -5.49 17.16 -2.53
CA ALA A 385 -4.64 18.18 -3.13
C ALA A 385 -4.10 19.16 -2.09
N ALA A 386 -2.93 19.72 -2.37
CA ALA A 386 -2.39 20.81 -1.59
C ALA A 386 -3.22 22.10 -1.78
N THR A 387 -3.20 22.95 -0.76
CA THR A 387 -3.70 24.33 -0.84
C THR A 387 -2.55 25.30 -0.61
N GLU A 388 -2.82 26.60 -0.57
CA GLU A 388 -1.85 27.60 -0.13
C GLU A 388 -1.43 27.45 1.34
N ASP A 389 -2.26 26.79 2.16
CA ASP A 389 -1.93 26.47 3.55
C ASP A 389 -1.39 25.04 3.65
N PRO A 390 -0.10 24.84 3.96
CA PRO A 390 0.51 23.51 4.02
C PRO A 390 -0.07 22.62 5.12
N ASN A 391 -0.83 23.18 6.07
CA ASN A 391 -1.50 22.44 7.14
C ASN A 391 -2.96 22.10 6.83
N ARG A 392 -3.47 22.52 5.66
CA ARG A 392 -4.86 22.30 5.25
C ARG A 392 -4.92 21.64 3.88
N LEU A 393 -4.81 20.32 3.90
CA LEU A 393 -5.03 19.52 2.70
C LEU A 393 -6.50 19.62 2.26
N LEU A 394 -6.71 19.86 0.98
CA LEU A 394 -8.02 19.74 0.36
C LEU A 394 -8.33 18.25 0.14
N VAL A 395 -9.50 17.83 0.60
CA VAL A 395 -10.10 16.53 0.30
C VAL A 395 -11.43 16.81 -0.38
N LEU A 396 -11.58 16.33 -1.61
CA LEU A 396 -12.85 16.30 -2.32
C LEU A 396 -13.33 14.85 -2.42
N ILE A 397 -14.62 14.64 -2.21
CA ILE A 397 -15.25 13.33 -2.35
C ILE A 397 -16.44 13.48 -3.31
N SER A 398 -16.46 12.68 -4.37
CA SER A 398 -17.63 12.61 -5.26
C SER A 398 -18.69 11.66 -4.70
N ASP A 399 -19.97 11.97 -4.97
CA ASP A 399 -21.07 11.03 -4.83
C ASP A 399 -21.20 10.10 -6.05
N ASP A 400 -22.23 9.26 -6.09
CA ASP A 400 -22.46 8.31 -7.18
C ASP A 400 -22.81 9.00 -8.51
N GLU A 401 -23.32 10.24 -8.46
CA GLU A 401 -23.58 11.09 -9.61
C GLU A 401 -22.35 11.91 -10.05
N GLY A 402 -21.24 11.81 -9.32
CA GLY A 402 -20.00 12.53 -9.60
C GLY A 402 -19.95 13.95 -9.05
N ASN A 403 -20.93 14.39 -8.25
CA ASN A 403 -20.90 15.71 -7.63
C ASN A 403 -19.88 15.74 -6.49
N LEU A 404 -19.02 16.75 -6.48
CA LEU A 404 -17.95 16.90 -5.50
C LEU A 404 -18.42 17.66 -4.25
N SER A 405 -18.05 17.12 -3.09
CA SER A 405 -18.08 17.81 -1.79
C SER A 405 -16.65 18.12 -1.32
N SER A 406 -16.49 19.11 -0.44
CA SER A 406 -15.18 19.56 0.07
C SER A 406 -15.12 19.56 1.59
N ASN A 407 -13.98 19.14 2.16
CA ASN A 407 -13.71 19.29 3.58
C ASN A 407 -13.43 20.74 4.02
N ILE A 408 -13.20 21.65 3.06
CA ILE A 408 -12.94 23.06 3.29
C ILE A 408 -14.17 23.88 2.85
N PRO A 409 -14.96 24.42 3.80
CA PRO A 409 -16.05 25.32 3.48
C PRO A 409 -15.55 26.59 2.80
N GLY A 410 -16.19 26.98 1.69
CA GLY A 410 -15.80 28.19 0.94
C GLY A 410 -14.47 28.08 0.22
N VAL A 411 -13.99 26.86 -0.07
CA VAL A 411 -12.84 26.63 -0.96
C VAL A 411 -13.05 27.37 -2.30
N VAL A 412 -11.98 27.98 -2.79
CA VAL A 412 -11.97 28.73 -4.04
C VAL A 412 -10.95 28.11 -4.99
N PHE A 413 -11.26 28.02 -6.27
CA PHE A 413 -10.40 27.44 -7.28
C PHE A 413 -9.92 28.49 -8.28
N LEU A 414 -8.65 28.39 -8.63
CA LEU A 414 -8.04 29.05 -9.77
C LEU A 414 -7.96 28.04 -10.92
N GLU A 415 -8.45 28.43 -12.09
CA GLU A 415 -8.26 27.66 -13.33
C GLU A 415 -8.18 28.62 -14.52
N GLU A 416 -6.95 28.94 -14.93
CA GLU A 416 -6.66 29.63 -16.20
C GLU A 416 -5.88 28.68 -17.11
N MET A 417 -6.34 28.42 -18.34
CA MET A 417 -5.62 27.51 -19.24
C MET A 417 -4.25 28.10 -19.59
N GLY A 418 -3.19 27.35 -19.33
CA GLY A 418 -1.81 27.73 -19.62
C GLY A 418 -1.00 26.57 -20.21
N GLU A 419 0.33 26.73 -20.25
CA GLU A 419 1.21 25.66 -20.74
C GLU A 419 1.26 24.48 -19.76
N HIS A 420 1.28 23.27 -20.31
CA HIS A 420 1.19 22.02 -19.55
C HIS A 420 2.30 21.81 -18.51
N PRO A 421 3.58 22.19 -18.75
CA PRO A 421 4.61 22.11 -17.71
C PRO A 421 4.27 22.95 -16.46
N GLU A 422 3.45 24.00 -16.59
CA GLU A 422 3.11 24.93 -15.50
C GLU A 422 1.71 24.68 -14.93
N CYS A 423 1.07 23.53 -15.23
CA CYS A 423 -0.33 23.30 -14.85
C CYS A 423 -0.64 23.34 -13.35
N ALA A 424 0.35 23.06 -12.50
CA ALA A 424 0.21 23.23 -11.06
C ALA A 424 0.14 24.70 -10.62
N ALA A 425 0.66 25.63 -11.43
CA ALA A 425 0.61 27.07 -11.14
C ALA A 425 -0.76 27.67 -11.49
N TRP A 426 -1.34 27.26 -12.63
CA TRP A 426 -2.58 27.83 -13.15
C TRP A 426 -3.86 27.03 -12.83
N SER A 427 -3.74 25.87 -12.17
CA SER A 427 -4.88 25.10 -11.62
C SER A 427 -4.65 24.76 -10.13
N ARG A 428 -5.31 25.51 -9.23
CA ARG A 428 -5.06 25.50 -7.77
C ARG A 428 -6.34 25.61 -6.95
N ALA A 429 -6.26 25.22 -5.69
CA ALA A 429 -7.29 25.46 -4.69
C ALA A 429 -6.76 26.33 -3.56
N PHE A 430 -7.65 27.17 -3.04
CA PHE A 430 -7.40 28.10 -1.96
C PHE A 430 -8.38 27.87 -0.82
N THR A 431 -7.91 27.96 0.42
CA THR A 431 -8.75 27.72 1.59
C THR A 431 -9.83 28.79 1.81
N SER A 432 -9.72 29.94 1.14
CA SER A 432 -10.68 31.03 1.18
C SER A 432 -10.54 32.00 0.01
N ARG A 433 -11.55 32.85 -0.20
CA ARG A 433 -11.50 33.96 -1.16
C ARG A 433 -10.37 34.96 -0.87
N ALA A 434 -10.15 35.31 0.40
CA ALA A 434 -9.07 36.22 0.79
C ALA A 434 -7.67 35.64 0.49
N ALA A 435 -7.51 34.32 0.56
CA ALA A 435 -6.26 33.66 0.18
C ALA A 435 -6.04 33.71 -1.34
N PHE A 436 -7.08 33.45 -2.13
CA PHE A 436 -7.06 33.62 -3.59
C PHE A 436 -6.69 35.06 -3.99
N ASP A 437 -7.37 36.07 -3.43
CA ASP A 437 -7.14 37.47 -3.79
C ASP A 437 -5.70 37.91 -3.47
N ARG A 438 -5.14 37.43 -2.35
CA ARG A 438 -3.73 37.66 -2.00
C ARG A 438 -2.79 37.02 -3.01
N PHE A 439 -3.04 35.77 -3.38
CA PHE A 439 -2.23 35.08 -4.37
C PHE A 439 -2.21 35.83 -5.71
N VAL A 440 -3.38 36.23 -6.21
CA VAL A 440 -3.50 37.01 -7.46
C VAL A 440 -2.78 38.36 -7.38
N ALA A 441 -2.83 39.04 -6.23
CA ALA A 441 -2.10 40.30 -6.03
C ALA A 441 -0.57 40.12 -6.08
N GLU A 442 -0.06 38.97 -5.62
CA GLU A 442 1.37 38.61 -5.63
C GLU A 442 1.84 38.06 -6.98
N HIS A 443 0.92 37.65 -7.85
CA HIS A 443 1.20 36.97 -9.13
C HIS A 443 0.45 37.69 -10.28
N PRO A 444 1.01 38.81 -10.81
CA PRO A 444 0.35 39.66 -11.79
C PRO A 444 -0.08 38.96 -13.09
N GLU A 445 0.52 37.82 -13.41
CA GLU A 445 0.14 36.95 -14.52
C GLU A 445 -1.31 36.41 -14.37
N PHE A 446 -1.81 36.24 -13.15
CA PHE A 446 -3.17 35.78 -12.85
C PHE A 446 -4.14 36.92 -12.51
N LYS A 447 -3.81 38.17 -12.82
CA LYS A 447 -4.66 39.34 -12.48
C LYS A 447 -6.06 39.29 -13.09
N SER A 448 -6.24 38.55 -14.18
CA SER A 448 -7.52 38.33 -14.86
C SER A 448 -8.29 37.12 -14.31
N ALA A 449 -7.69 36.35 -13.41
CA ALA A 449 -8.24 35.09 -12.98
C ALA A 449 -9.52 35.29 -12.19
N GLU A 450 -10.55 34.55 -12.59
CA GLU A 450 -11.80 34.50 -11.86
C GLU A 450 -11.71 33.46 -10.73
N PRO A 451 -12.18 33.80 -9.52
CA PRO A 451 -12.28 32.84 -8.42
C PRO A 451 -13.52 31.96 -8.61
N PHE A 452 -13.33 30.65 -8.79
CA PHE A 452 -14.44 29.72 -8.92
C PHE A 452 -14.83 29.11 -7.58
N THR A 453 -16.14 29.05 -7.31
CA THR A 453 -16.68 28.18 -6.26
C THR A 453 -16.57 26.71 -6.66
N LEU A 454 -16.67 25.78 -5.71
CA LEU A 454 -16.72 24.34 -6.01
C LEU A 454 -17.82 23.98 -7.03
N ALA A 455 -18.99 24.61 -6.91
CA ALA A 455 -20.14 24.37 -7.78
C ALA A 455 -19.91 24.81 -9.24
N GLU A 456 -19.16 25.90 -9.43
CA GLU A 456 -18.76 26.37 -10.76
C GLU A 456 -17.60 25.54 -11.30
N TRP A 457 -16.56 25.34 -10.48
CA TRP A 457 -15.33 24.65 -10.88
C TRP A 457 -15.57 23.20 -11.30
N GLN A 458 -16.41 22.46 -10.59
CA GLN A 458 -16.69 21.06 -10.94
C GLN A 458 -17.40 20.91 -12.29
N LYS A 459 -18.11 21.95 -12.76
CA LYS A 459 -18.83 21.96 -14.05
C LYS A 459 -17.94 22.34 -15.23
N ARG A 460 -16.72 22.84 -14.99
CA ARG A 460 -15.78 23.25 -16.06
C ARG A 460 -15.08 22.08 -16.76
N ASN A 461 -15.49 20.84 -16.48
CA ASN A 461 -14.94 19.65 -17.13
C ASN A 461 -15.00 19.81 -18.66
N ALA A 462 -13.82 19.82 -19.29
CA ALA A 462 -13.64 20.14 -20.70
C ALA A 462 -13.86 18.94 -21.66
N GLY A 463 -14.36 17.80 -21.16
CA GLY A 463 -14.75 16.65 -21.99
C GLY A 463 -14.31 15.31 -21.40
N ARG A 464 -14.12 14.32 -22.27
CA ARG A 464 -13.47 13.04 -21.94
C ARG A 464 -12.02 13.05 -22.45
N PRO A 465 -11.05 13.52 -21.67
CA PRO A 465 -9.68 13.06 -21.83
C PRO A 465 -9.59 11.52 -21.86
N MET A 466 -8.47 10.96 -22.31
CA MET A 466 -8.16 9.55 -22.02
C MET A 466 -7.29 9.57 -20.77
N THR A 467 -7.90 9.56 -19.57
CA THR A 467 -7.18 9.78 -18.30
C THR A 467 -6.11 8.75 -17.96
N TYR A 468 -5.99 7.66 -18.71
CA TYR A 468 -4.92 6.69 -18.54
C TYR A 468 -4.33 6.35 -19.90
N ARG A 469 -3.13 6.85 -20.18
CA ARG A 469 -2.33 6.31 -21.28
C ARG A 469 -1.75 4.97 -20.85
N LYS A 470 -2.57 3.93 -20.93
CA LYS A 470 -2.10 2.56 -20.74
C LYS A 470 -1.09 2.23 -21.81
N ILE A 471 0.02 1.62 -21.39
CA ILE A 471 0.99 1.07 -22.32
C ILE A 471 0.45 -0.29 -22.76
N ASP A 472 0.20 -0.45 -24.06
CA ASP A 472 -0.38 -1.69 -24.62
C ASP A 472 0.67 -2.81 -24.64
N ARG A 473 0.68 -3.60 -23.57
CA ARG A 473 1.58 -4.73 -23.34
C ARG A 473 0.85 -5.80 -22.52
N PRO A 474 1.15 -7.09 -22.74
CA PRO A 474 0.55 -8.17 -21.95
C PRO A 474 1.01 -8.11 -20.48
N SER A 475 0.22 -8.67 -19.57
CA SER A 475 0.63 -8.83 -18.17
C SER A 475 1.93 -9.66 -18.07
N PRO A 476 2.90 -9.26 -17.24
CA PRO A 476 4.11 -10.04 -17.00
C PRO A 476 3.85 -11.28 -16.11
N TYR A 477 2.68 -11.36 -15.48
CA TYR A 477 2.29 -12.44 -14.57
C TYR A 477 1.39 -13.49 -15.23
N ILE A 478 0.89 -13.24 -16.45
CA ILE A 478 0.13 -14.22 -17.24
C ILE A 478 1.00 -14.76 -18.37
N LYS A 479 1.11 -16.09 -18.47
CA LYS A 479 1.82 -16.74 -19.58
C LYS A 479 1.08 -16.53 -20.92
N PRO A 480 1.78 -16.25 -22.04
CA PRO A 480 1.17 -16.17 -23.36
C PRO A 480 0.42 -17.47 -23.71
N GLY A 481 -0.87 -17.37 -24.01
CA GLY A 481 -1.73 -18.51 -24.34
C GLY A 481 -2.23 -19.33 -23.15
N GLY A 482 -1.85 -18.97 -21.92
CA GLY A 482 -2.44 -19.53 -20.70
C GLY A 482 -3.75 -18.81 -20.38
N GLY A 483 -4.89 -19.44 -20.66
CA GLY A 483 -6.14 -19.07 -20.01
C GLY A 483 -6.00 -19.22 -18.50
N ARG A 484 -6.67 -18.35 -17.73
CA ARG A 484 -6.70 -18.40 -16.27
C ARG A 484 -7.44 -19.63 -15.75
#